data_AF-A0AAI8MNE0-F1
#
_entry.id   AF-A0AAI8MNE0-F1
#
_cell.length_a   1.000
_cell.length_b   1.000
_cell.length_c   1.000
_cell.angle_alpha   90.00
_cell.angle_beta   90.00
_cell.angle_gamma   90.00
#
_symmetry.space_group_name_H-M   'P 1'
#
loop_
_entity.id
_entity.type
_entity.pdbx_description
1 polymer ?
#
loop_
_entity_poly.entity_id
_entity_poly.type
_entity_poly.pdbx_seq_one_letter_code
_entity_poly.pdbx_strand_id
1 'polypeptide(L)'
;MYPIIDELLKGGESRNVEFKAFWYWNNTTPNLELQKKYGEFLKDIIALFNTVAESGMKYLLIGVEENKMKQGIPIKHPAFLDENKEYINDLLNLKEFETKFHKKLEIFTEPLQLENTDIKINISSYIKIELVGDLLLFAIQQAPCLLALKKDLQCQRGTFKTNAVIGRKLKGKNDPEIYQLPVNEVYSLQRELLQRKKAGYFDKDISIEKIAEAYLHTRLPQANKKPKITATSTINGICYEIHEIEDSCVQTRIKFLYFSKHTSQQKTWDTLKDNALVGNENKLFILLDRFNKNGGLINKEHIAKLVKKDIDSVEIYYLDDFIQEQLCGEKLEASIFHKHSFYIKNFIPPTLEEINDKGADLVFSEWLRKTENPILVIKGTGGIGKTTVVKKFVDKILEDKTTDAKYKHVLFVSSHDIISDILARTENVKNVFDFYDILASKYNKEAISKDIFEILVGNGNLLVVLDGLDEVIANLGNRFNTELFLSSIIENCYNTFYKTKIIITCRDYFWDMQQLKKKTNIELVSLKAFDKEQVVKYIQATFA
;
A
#
# COMPACT_ATOMS: atom_id res chain seq x y z
N MET A 1 3.79 -7.44 -9.85
CA MET A 1 5.01 -7.42 -9.02
C MET A 1 6.30 -7.35 -9.85
N TYR A 2 6.35 -7.94 -11.05
CA TYR A 2 7.45 -7.77 -12.03
C TYR A 2 7.91 -6.32 -12.33
N PRO A 3 7.06 -5.27 -12.31
CA PRO A 3 7.48 -3.92 -12.68
C PRO A 3 8.61 -3.34 -11.83
N ILE A 4 8.59 -3.63 -10.52
CA ILE A 4 9.47 -2.95 -9.58
C ILE A 4 10.92 -3.41 -9.70
N ILE A 5 11.16 -4.67 -10.02
CA ILE A 5 12.52 -5.19 -10.14
C ILE A 5 13.21 -4.57 -11.34
N ASP A 6 12.57 -4.53 -12.50
CA ASP A 6 13.17 -3.95 -13.70
C ASP A 6 13.44 -2.45 -13.55
N GLU A 7 12.73 -1.78 -12.66
CA GLU A 7 12.97 -0.39 -12.30
C GLU A 7 14.06 -0.20 -11.26
N LEU A 8 14.09 -1.02 -10.21
CA LEU A 8 15.18 -1.04 -9.23
C LEU A 8 16.52 -1.25 -9.95
N LEU A 9 16.55 -2.19 -10.89
CA LEU A 9 17.73 -2.50 -11.70
C LEU A 9 18.20 -1.35 -12.59
N LYS A 10 17.31 -0.42 -12.98
CA LYS A 10 17.67 0.80 -13.72
C LYS A 10 18.24 1.89 -12.81
N GLY A 11 17.75 1.97 -11.57
CA GLY A 11 18.13 3.01 -10.60
C GLY A 11 19.44 2.77 -9.87
N GLY A 12 19.93 1.53 -9.84
CA GLY A 12 21.17 1.17 -9.12
C GLY A 12 21.00 1.12 -7.60
N GLU A 13 22.10 0.84 -6.90
CA GLU A 13 22.17 0.93 -5.44
C GLU A 13 21.92 2.37 -4.95
N SER A 14 21.30 2.48 -3.78
CA SER A 14 21.02 3.77 -3.18
C SER A 14 20.93 3.65 -1.65
N ARG A 15 20.56 4.76 -1.00
CA ARG A 15 20.28 4.72 0.44
C ARG A 15 19.18 3.71 0.80
N ASN A 16 18.21 3.49 -0.10
CA ASN A 16 17.04 2.64 0.13
C ASN A 16 17.10 1.30 -0.62
N VAL A 17 18.14 1.04 -1.41
CA VAL A 17 18.26 -0.15 -2.25
C VAL A 17 19.67 -0.73 -2.11
N GLU A 18 19.76 -2.02 -1.86
CA GLU A 18 21.01 -2.79 -1.80
C GLU A 18 20.92 -3.99 -2.75
N PHE A 19 21.99 -4.26 -3.48
CA PHE A 19 22.12 -5.41 -4.37
C PHE A 19 23.21 -6.35 -3.89
N LYS A 20 22.94 -7.66 -3.99
CA LYS A 20 23.96 -8.70 -3.82
C LYS A 20 23.92 -9.63 -5.00
N ALA A 21 25.07 -9.91 -5.59
CA ALA A 21 25.19 -10.85 -6.70
C ALA A 21 24.81 -12.27 -6.27
N PHE A 22 25.21 -12.67 -5.05
CA PHE A 22 25.01 -14.00 -4.51
C PHE A 22 24.58 -13.94 -3.05
N TRP A 23 24.08 -15.07 -2.55
CA TRP A 23 23.78 -15.24 -1.13
C TRP A 23 25.05 -15.20 -0.26
N TYR A 24 24.87 -14.87 1.02
CA TYR A 24 25.98 -14.59 1.94
C TYR A 24 26.80 -15.84 2.33
N TRP A 25 26.24 -17.05 2.23
CA TRP A 25 26.91 -18.32 2.55
C TRP A 25 26.46 -19.44 1.62
N ASN A 26 27.13 -20.60 1.70
CA ASN A 26 26.76 -21.81 0.97
C ASN A 26 26.75 -23.02 1.92
N ASN A 27 26.41 -24.19 1.38
CA ASN A 27 26.24 -25.42 2.17
C ASN A 27 27.53 -25.92 2.83
N THR A 28 28.70 -25.46 2.37
CA THR A 28 30.01 -25.86 2.87
C THR A 28 30.64 -24.82 3.80
N THR A 29 29.94 -23.70 4.06
CA THR A 29 30.46 -22.62 4.91
C THR A 29 30.66 -23.11 6.35
N PRO A 30 31.88 -23.05 6.91
CA PRO A 30 32.15 -23.49 8.28
C PRO A 30 31.37 -22.69 9.33
N ASN A 31 30.98 -23.33 10.44
CA ASN A 31 30.15 -22.70 11.48
C ASN A 31 30.71 -21.37 12.03
N LEU A 32 32.03 -21.26 12.20
CA LEU A 32 32.68 -20.04 12.68
C LEU A 32 32.56 -18.88 11.68
N GLU A 33 32.65 -19.17 10.39
CA GLU A 33 32.46 -18.17 9.32
C GLU A 33 30.99 -17.87 9.08
N LEU A 34 30.13 -18.87 9.23
CA LEU A 34 28.69 -18.74 9.09
C LEU A 34 28.13 -17.67 10.04
N GLN A 35 28.65 -17.58 11.27
CA GLN A 35 28.26 -16.51 12.20
C GLN A 35 28.59 -15.11 11.67
N LYS A 36 29.80 -14.92 11.13
CA LYS A 36 30.21 -13.63 10.55
C LYS A 36 29.42 -13.27 9.29
N LYS A 37 29.15 -14.26 8.43
CA LYS A 37 28.32 -14.10 7.23
C LYS A 37 26.86 -13.79 7.57
N TYR A 38 26.31 -14.42 8.61
CA TYR A 38 25.00 -14.05 9.16
C TYR A 38 25.00 -12.63 9.72
N GLY A 39 26.06 -12.24 10.43
CA GLY A 39 26.16 -10.88 10.95
C GLY A 39 26.23 -9.83 9.85
N GLU A 40 26.93 -10.12 8.75
CA GLU A 40 26.96 -9.28 7.56
C GLU A 40 25.56 -9.12 6.94
N PHE A 41 24.82 -10.23 6.79
CA PHE A 41 23.43 -10.20 6.31
C PHE A 41 22.50 -9.39 7.22
N LEU A 42 22.54 -9.64 8.53
CA LEU A 42 21.73 -8.89 9.49
C LEU A 42 22.09 -7.41 9.51
N LYS A 43 23.38 -7.07 9.40
CA LYS A 43 23.85 -5.69 9.31
C LYS A 43 23.20 -4.96 8.12
N ASP A 44 23.16 -5.58 6.94
CA ASP A 44 22.56 -4.97 5.75
C ASP A 44 21.04 -4.74 5.95
N ILE A 45 20.32 -5.73 6.49
CA ILE A 45 18.89 -5.62 6.82
C ILE A 45 18.60 -4.53 7.85
N ILE A 46 19.36 -4.49 8.96
CA ILE A 46 19.16 -3.53 10.05
C ILE A 46 19.43 -2.10 9.55
N ALA A 47 20.49 -1.92 8.76
CA ALA A 47 20.84 -0.63 8.19
C ALA A 47 19.75 -0.10 7.25
N LEU A 48 19.18 -0.97 6.40
CA LEU A 48 18.04 -0.62 5.55
C LEU A 48 16.78 -0.32 6.37
N PHE A 49 16.48 -1.11 7.40
CA PHE A 49 15.33 -0.88 8.28
C PHE A 49 15.38 0.51 8.92
N ASN A 50 16.54 0.88 9.48
CA ASN A 50 16.79 2.16 10.15
C ASN A 50 16.91 3.35 9.19
N THR A 51 16.97 3.11 7.89
CA THR A 51 16.97 4.19 6.90
C THR A 51 15.57 4.78 6.81
N VAL A 52 15.44 6.08 6.98
CA VAL A 52 14.18 6.79 6.77
C VAL A 52 14.08 7.18 5.29
N ALA A 53 13.18 6.50 4.57
CA ALA A 53 12.99 6.65 3.13
C ALA A 53 11.86 7.64 2.82
N GLU A 54 12.02 8.42 1.75
CA GLU A 54 10.94 9.27 1.20
C GLU A 54 9.80 8.43 0.62
N SER A 55 10.13 7.32 -0.06
CA SER A 55 9.14 6.39 -0.62
C SER A 55 8.49 5.49 0.43
N GLY A 56 9.00 5.48 1.66
CA GLY A 56 8.54 4.59 2.74
C GLY A 56 8.92 3.11 2.57
N MET A 57 9.51 2.70 1.46
CA MET A 57 9.94 1.33 1.18
C MET A 57 11.44 1.26 0.93
N LYS A 58 12.08 0.18 1.41
CA LYS A 58 13.49 -0.15 1.13
C LYS A 58 13.62 -1.58 0.65
N TYR A 59 14.64 -1.86 -0.15
CA TYR A 59 14.80 -3.13 -0.83
C TYR A 59 16.22 -3.69 -0.65
N LEU A 60 16.31 -4.98 -0.35
CA LEU A 60 17.52 -5.78 -0.56
C LEU A 60 17.18 -6.84 -1.60
N LEU A 61 17.91 -6.86 -2.71
CA LEU A 61 17.68 -7.80 -3.80
C LEU A 61 18.93 -8.67 -3.99
N ILE A 62 18.74 -9.98 -3.89
CA ILE A 62 19.79 -10.98 -4.07
C ILE A 62 19.67 -11.61 -5.46
N GLY A 63 20.81 -11.86 -6.09
CA GLY A 63 20.91 -12.37 -7.45
C GLY A 63 21.24 -11.29 -8.48
N VAL A 64 21.75 -10.12 -8.07
CA VAL A 64 22.00 -8.98 -8.95
C VAL A 64 23.45 -8.53 -8.84
N GLU A 65 24.19 -8.66 -9.94
CA GLU A 65 25.58 -8.21 -10.05
C GLU A 65 25.63 -6.85 -10.76
N GLU A 66 25.47 -5.77 -9.98
CA GLU A 66 25.35 -4.40 -10.51
C GLU A 66 26.55 -3.96 -11.35
N ASN A 67 27.76 -4.35 -10.94
CA ASN A 67 29.00 -3.94 -11.61
C ASN A 67 29.20 -4.59 -12.99
N LYS A 68 28.36 -5.56 -13.38
CA LYS A 68 28.40 -6.19 -14.69
C LYS A 68 27.08 -5.99 -15.41
N MET A 69 27.15 -5.31 -16.55
CA MET A 69 25.99 -5.03 -17.38
C MET A 69 25.96 -5.96 -18.60
N LYS A 70 24.79 -6.50 -18.94
CA LYS A 70 24.50 -7.14 -20.22
C LYS A 70 23.34 -6.40 -20.87
N GLN A 71 23.58 -5.80 -22.04
CA GLN A 71 22.58 -4.99 -22.76
C GLN A 71 22.02 -3.81 -21.92
N GLY A 72 22.83 -3.20 -21.05
CA GLY A 72 22.42 -2.07 -20.23
C GLY A 72 21.57 -2.43 -19.00
N ILE A 73 21.51 -3.71 -18.63
CA ILE A 73 20.84 -4.21 -17.42
C ILE A 73 21.86 -5.03 -16.60
N PRO A 74 21.84 -4.97 -15.26
CA PRO A 74 22.69 -5.80 -14.41
C PRO A 74 22.54 -7.30 -14.71
N ILE A 75 23.64 -8.04 -14.63
CA ILE A 75 23.62 -9.51 -14.72
C ILE A 75 22.81 -10.09 -13.55
N LYS A 76 21.94 -11.04 -13.87
CA LYS A 76 21.11 -11.76 -12.91
C LYS A 76 21.66 -13.16 -12.67
N HIS A 77 21.72 -13.57 -11.41
CA HIS A 77 22.04 -14.92 -10.95
C HIS A 77 20.86 -15.45 -10.14
N PRO A 78 20.49 -16.73 -10.26
CA PRO A 78 19.46 -17.29 -9.40
C PRO A 78 19.86 -17.21 -7.92
N ALA A 79 19.02 -16.61 -7.09
CA ALA A 79 19.32 -16.31 -5.69
C ALA A 79 19.49 -17.57 -4.82
N PHE A 80 18.97 -18.70 -5.28
CA PHE A 80 19.12 -20.01 -4.64
C PHE A 80 20.40 -20.74 -5.06
N LEU A 81 21.23 -20.15 -5.91
CA LEU A 81 22.52 -20.69 -6.30
C LEU A 81 23.67 -19.88 -5.69
N ASP A 82 24.73 -20.57 -5.30
CA ASP A 82 25.99 -19.94 -4.93
C ASP A 82 26.86 -19.63 -6.17
N GLU A 83 28.06 -19.08 -5.93
CA GLU A 83 29.02 -18.72 -6.99
C GLU A 83 29.44 -19.92 -7.87
N ASN A 84 29.34 -21.15 -7.33
CA ASN A 84 29.67 -22.39 -8.03
C ASN A 84 28.45 -23.03 -8.71
N LYS A 85 27.29 -22.36 -8.69
CA LYS A 85 26.00 -22.85 -9.20
C LYS A 85 25.44 -24.04 -8.42
N GLU A 86 25.79 -24.16 -7.14
CA GLU A 86 25.20 -25.15 -6.24
C GLU A 86 24.00 -24.57 -5.48
N TYR A 87 22.98 -25.39 -5.25
CA TYR A 87 21.78 -24.97 -4.51
C TYR A 87 22.09 -24.66 -3.06
N ILE A 88 21.55 -23.57 -2.54
CA ILE A 88 21.65 -23.18 -1.13
C ILE A 88 20.49 -23.81 -0.36
N ASN A 89 20.80 -24.78 0.52
CA ASN A 89 19.79 -25.57 1.23
C ASN A 89 18.86 -24.71 2.09
N ASP A 90 19.39 -23.67 2.72
CA ASP A 90 18.61 -22.75 3.56
C ASP A 90 17.51 -22.03 2.77
N LEU A 91 17.67 -21.85 1.46
CA LEU A 91 16.72 -21.11 0.61
C LEU A 91 15.72 -22.02 -0.12
N LEU A 92 15.86 -23.35 -0.02
CA LEU A 92 14.93 -24.30 -0.65
C LEU A 92 13.52 -24.25 -0.03
N ASN A 93 13.43 -23.91 1.26
CA ASN A 93 12.16 -23.71 1.95
C ASN A 93 12.07 -22.29 2.50
N LEU A 94 11.53 -21.38 1.68
CA LEU A 94 11.49 -19.96 1.99
C LEU A 94 10.70 -19.64 3.28
N LYS A 95 9.63 -20.38 3.59
CA LYS A 95 8.84 -20.18 4.81
C LYS A 95 9.63 -20.54 6.07
N GLU A 96 10.38 -21.64 6.01
CA GLU A 96 11.24 -22.06 7.10
C GLU A 96 12.40 -21.07 7.30
N PHE A 97 13.00 -20.62 6.19
CA PHE A 97 14.01 -19.59 6.19
C PHE A 97 13.50 -18.29 6.84
N GLU A 98 12.36 -17.79 6.39
CA GLU A 98 11.71 -16.57 6.90
C GLU A 98 11.49 -16.67 8.42
N THR A 99 10.97 -17.80 8.89
CA THR A 99 10.78 -18.06 10.34
C THR A 99 12.10 -18.01 11.10
N LYS A 100 13.16 -18.66 10.58
CA LYS A 100 14.50 -18.64 11.20
C LYS A 100 15.11 -17.24 11.20
N PHE A 101 14.94 -16.50 10.10
CA PHE A 101 15.41 -15.13 9.94
C PHE A 101 14.77 -14.20 10.97
N HIS A 102 13.43 -14.16 11.06
CA HIS A 102 12.75 -13.29 12.01
C HIS A 102 13.15 -13.59 13.46
N LYS A 103 13.21 -14.87 13.83
CA LYS A 103 13.67 -15.29 15.16
C LYS A 103 15.09 -14.79 15.46
N LYS A 104 16.01 -14.89 14.48
CA LYS A 104 17.37 -14.36 14.63
C LYS A 104 17.36 -12.84 14.76
N LEU A 105 16.61 -12.13 13.91
CA LEU A 105 16.52 -10.67 13.95
C LEU A 105 16.05 -10.19 15.34
N GLU A 106 15.01 -10.81 15.92
CA GLU A 106 14.50 -10.49 17.26
C GLU A 106 15.49 -10.78 18.40
N ILE A 107 16.34 -11.80 18.23
CA ILE A 107 17.41 -12.12 19.18
C ILE A 107 18.50 -11.05 19.18
N PHE A 108 18.81 -10.46 18.02
CA PHE A 108 19.87 -9.47 17.87
C PHE A 108 19.40 -8.03 18.05
N THR A 109 18.11 -7.75 17.91
CA THR A 109 17.59 -6.38 17.85
C THR A 109 16.42 -6.12 18.79
N GLU A 110 16.27 -4.86 19.19
CA GLU A 110 15.08 -4.32 19.83
C GLU A 110 14.68 -2.99 19.20
N PRO A 111 13.37 -2.68 19.17
CA PRO A 111 12.90 -1.37 18.78
C PRO A 111 13.30 -0.32 19.83
N LEU A 112 13.97 0.74 19.40
CA LEU A 112 14.20 1.92 20.22
C LEU A 112 12.86 2.63 20.42
N GLN A 113 12.36 2.66 21.66
CA GLN A 113 11.07 3.28 21.95
C GLN A 113 11.11 4.77 21.62
N LEU A 114 10.09 5.24 20.90
CA LEU A 114 9.79 6.67 20.86
C LEU A 114 9.16 7.05 22.20
N GLU A 115 9.52 8.21 22.76
CA GLU A 115 9.00 8.68 24.05
C GLU A 115 7.47 8.50 24.15
N ASN A 116 7.01 7.94 25.28
CA ASN A 116 5.59 7.76 25.64
C ASN A 116 4.77 6.81 24.75
N THR A 117 5.34 5.68 24.31
CA THR A 117 4.55 4.65 23.62
C THR A 117 4.81 3.25 24.16
N ASP A 118 3.85 2.67 24.89
CA ASP A 118 3.85 1.26 25.33
C ASP A 118 3.54 0.26 24.19
N ILE A 119 3.75 0.67 22.94
CA ILE A 119 3.42 -0.16 21.78
C ILE A 119 4.58 -1.12 21.52
N LYS A 120 4.35 -2.40 21.79
CA LYS A 120 5.26 -3.48 21.39
C LYS A 120 5.23 -3.62 19.87
N ILE A 121 6.28 -3.14 19.20
CA ILE A 121 6.42 -3.22 17.75
C ILE A 121 6.87 -4.64 17.38
N ASN A 122 6.10 -5.29 16.49
CA ASN A 122 6.53 -6.54 15.88
C ASN A 122 7.44 -6.23 14.69
N ILE A 123 8.73 -6.54 14.77
CA ILE A 123 9.69 -6.22 13.70
C ILE A 123 9.36 -6.99 12.42
N SER A 124 8.90 -8.25 12.56
CA SER A 124 8.61 -9.13 11.42
C SER A 124 7.51 -8.60 10.49
N SER A 125 6.54 -7.82 10.99
CA SER A 125 5.45 -7.28 10.15
C SER A 125 5.92 -6.22 9.13
N TYR A 126 7.14 -5.71 9.26
CA TYR A 126 7.67 -4.66 8.38
C TYR A 126 8.63 -5.20 7.32
N ILE A 127 8.88 -6.52 7.28
CA ILE A 127 9.82 -7.14 6.35
C ILE A 127 9.10 -8.27 5.62
N LYS A 128 8.88 -8.11 4.32
CA LYS A 128 8.33 -9.16 3.43
C LYS A 128 9.47 -9.81 2.65
N ILE A 129 9.48 -11.14 2.58
CA ILE A 129 10.48 -11.90 1.81
C ILE A 129 9.76 -12.65 0.70
N GLU A 130 10.17 -12.43 -0.55
CA GLU A 130 9.51 -13.02 -1.71
C GLU A 130 10.52 -13.45 -2.77
N LEU A 131 10.19 -14.52 -3.48
CA LEU A 131 10.89 -14.91 -4.70
C LEU A 131 10.17 -14.29 -5.90
N VAL A 132 10.91 -13.55 -6.72
CA VAL A 132 10.38 -12.89 -7.92
C VAL A 132 11.20 -13.34 -9.13
N GLY A 133 10.65 -14.28 -9.90
CA GLY A 133 11.45 -15.04 -10.85
C GLY A 133 12.53 -15.82 -10.12
N ASP A 134 13.79 -15.62 -10.51
CA ASP A 134 14.94 -16.27 -9.87
C ASP A 134 15.60 -15.39 -8.79
N LEU A 135 15.07 -14.19 -8.51
CA LEU A 135 15.66 -13.25 -7.55
C LEU A 135 14.94 -13.32 -6.20
N LEU A 136 15.70 -13.14 -5.11
CA LEU A 136 15.16 -13.07 -3.75
C LEU A 136 15.08 -11.61 -3.31
N LEU A 137 13.87 -11.16 -2.99
CA LEU A 137 13.55 -9.79 -2.62
C LEU A 137 13.19 -9.71 -1.14
N PHE A 138 13.86 -8.82 -0.41
CA PHE A 138 13.43 -8.33 0.89
C PHE A 138 12.83 -6.93 0.71
N ALA A 139 11.53 -6.80 0.91
CA ALA A 139 10.83 -5.52 0.91
C ALA A 139 10.61 -5.08 2.36
N ILE A 140 11.19 -3.94 2.74
CA ILE A 140 11.17 -3.41 4.09
C ILE A 140 10.32 -2.14 4.12
N GLN A 141 9.21 -2.17 4.85
CA GLN A 141 8.35 -1.01 5.06
C GLN A 141 8.95 -0.08 6.12
N GLN A 142 8.66 1.22 6.03
CA GLN A 142 8.99 2.18 7.07
C GLN A 142 8.28 1.82 8.37
N ALA A 143 9.06 1.45 9.39
CA ALA A 143 8.56 1.21 10.73
C ALA A 143 8.55 2.52 11.56
N PRO A 144 7.68 2.60 12.59
CA PRO A 144 7.63 3.73 13.54
C PRO A 144 8.75 3.69 14.58
N CYS A 145 9.87 3.03 14.31
CA CYS A 145 10.99 2.92 15.23
C CYS A 145 12.31 2.67 14.49
N LEU A 146 13.39 2.81 15.24
CA LEU A 146 14.71 2.32 14.87
C LEU A 146 14.99 1.01 15.61
N LEU A 147 15.91 0.20 15.10
CA LEU A 147 16.44 -1.00 15.75
C LEU A 147 17.80 -0.70 16.36
N ALA A 148 17.94 -1.02 17.64
CA ALA A 148 19.22 -1.09 18.34
C ALA A 148 19.63 -2.54 18.55
N LEU A 149 20.94 -2.79 18.64
CA LEU A 149 21.48 -4.11 18.91
C LEU A 149 21.34 -4.51 20.38
N LYS A 150 20.78 -5.69 20.66
CA LYS A 150 20.74 -6.30 22.02
C LYS A 150 22.08 -6.90 22.45
N LYS A 151 22.95 -7.19 21.47
CA LYS A 151 24.26 -7.83 21.68
C LYS A 151 25.19 -7.50 20.53
N ASP A 152 26.48 -7.75 20.73
CA ASP A 152 27.51 -7.53 19.71
C ASP A 152 27.19 -8.33 18.42
N LEU A 153 27.30 -7.65 17.28
CA LEU A 153 27.07 -8.20 15.95
C LEU A 153 28.41 -8.29 15.20
N GLN A 154 28.97 -9.49 15.12
CA GLN A 154 30.21 -9.76 14.39
C GLN A 154 29.93 -9.87 12.89
N CYS A 155 30.58 -9.03 12.10
CA CYS A 155 30.44 -8.93 10.65
C CYS A 155 31.75 -9.32 9.95
N GLN A 156 31.80 -9.31 8.62
CA GLN A 156 33.03 -9.67 7.89
C GLN A 156 34.18 -8.68 8.15
N ARG A 157 33.87 -7.38 8.22
CA ARG A 157 34.85 -6.28 8.32
C ARG A 157 34.94 -5.62 9.70
N GLY A 158 34.31 -6.19 10.73
CA GLY A 158 34.31 -5.60 12.07
C GLY A 158 33.21 -6.12 12.99
N THR A 159 33.01 -5.46 14.12
CA THR A 159 31.95 -5.79 15.08
C THR A 159 31.21 -4.53 15.49
N PHE A 160 29.88 -4.54 15.37
CA PHE A 160 29.03 -3.51 15.96
C PHE A 160 28.69 -3.89 17.38
N LYS A 161 28.82 -2.92 18.30
CA LYS A 161 28.62 -3.18 19.74
C LYS A 161 27.16 -3.17 20.13
N THR A 162 26.87 -3.83 21.24
CA THR A 162 25.58 -3.74 21.93
C THR A 162 25.13 -2.27 22.06
N ASN A 163 23.83 -2.02 21.90
CA ASN A 163 23.16 -0.72 21.83
C ASN A 163 23.50 0.15 20.60
N ALA A 164 24.36 -0.32 19.68
CA ALA A 164 24.59 0.41 18.43
C ALA A 164 23.30 0.44 17.60
N VAL A 165 23.03 1.61 17.01
CA VAL A 165 22.03 1.80 15.96
C VAL A 165 22.78 1.89 14.65
N ILE A 166 22.51 0.96 13.72
CA ILE A 166 23.19 0.87 12.43
C ILE A 166 22.35 1.59 11.38
N GLY A 167 22.95 2.42 10.53
CA GLY A 167 22.24 3.15 9.47
C GLY A 167 23.04 3.27 8.18
N ARG A 168 22.45 3.95 7.18
CA ARG A 168 23.04 4.18 5.85
C ARG A 168 23.22 5.67 5.58
N LYS A 169 24.40 6.04 5.06
CA LYS A 169 24.72 7.37 4.55
C LYS A 169 25.31 7.25 3.15
N LEU A 170 25.19 8.30 2.35
CA LEU A 170 25.85 8.38 1.05
C LEU A 170 27.27 8.94 1.22
N LYS A 171 28.24 8.35 0.55
CA LYS A 171 29.64 8.83 0.50
C LYS A 171 30.00 9.23 -0.93
N GLY A 172 30.71 10.36 -1.08
CA GLY A 172 31.27 10.78 -2.36
C GLY A 172 30.24 10.84 -3.49
N LYS A 173 30.43 10.05 -4.55
CA LYS A 173 29.54 9.95 -5.74
C LYS A 173 28.24 9.17 -5.47
N ASN A 174 27.55 9.42 -4.35
CA ASN A 174 26.29 8.76 -3.96
C ASN A 174 26.38 7.24 -3.69
N ASP A 175 27.54 6.73 -3.26
CA ASP A 175 27.68 5.31 -2.91
C ASP A 175 27.22 5.07 -1.45
N PRO A 176 26.26 4.18 -1.18
CA PRO A 176 25.76 3.97 0.17
C PRO A 176 26.75 3.20 1.06
N GLU A 177 27.02 3.75 2.25
CA GLU A 177 27.87 3.14 3.27
C GLU A 177 27.06 2.85 4.54
N ILE A 178 27.26 1.67 5.10
CA ILE A 178 26.70 1.27 6.39
C ILE A 178 27.64 1.68 7.52
N TYR A 179 27.11 2.36 8.53
CA TYR A 179 27.87 2.84 9.68
C TYR A 179 27.01 2.82 10.96
N GLN A 180 27.67 2.99 12.11
CA GLN A 180 26.99 3.21 13.37
C GLN A 180 26.55 4.67 13.46
N LEU A 181 25.25 4.89 13.67
CA LEU A 181 24.66 6.22 13.80
C LEU A 181 25.14 6.90 15.09
N PRO A 182 25.67 8.13 14.98
CA PRO A 182 25.89 9.00 16.13
C PRO A 182 24.59 9.32 16.87
N VAL A 183 24.69 9.58 18.17
CA VAL A 183 23.54 9.83 19.07
C VAL A 183 22.65 10.96 18.57
N ASN A 184 23.22 12.06 18.07
CA ASN A 184 22.48 13.19 17.50
C ASN A 184 21.68 12.82 16.25
N GLU A 185 22.21 11.94 15.40
CA GLU A 185 21.49 11.46 14.22
C GLU A 185 20.35 10.50 14.61
N VAL A 186 20.57 9.63 15.61
CA VAL A 186 19.52 8.79 16.18
C VAL A 186 18.35 9.66 16.68
N TYR A 187 18.62 10.69 17.47
CA TYR A 187 17.59 11.61 17.96
C TYR A 187 16.86 12.33 16.82
N SER A 188 17.57 12.77 15.79
CA SER A 188 16.97 13.43 14.62
C SER A 188 15.98 12.50 13.91
N LEU A 189 16.40 11.26 13.64
CA LEU A 189 15.55 10.26 12.98
C LEU A 189 14.35 9.87 13.83
N GLN A 190 14.52 9.72 15.15
CA GLN A 190 13.39 9.47 16.05
C GLN A 190 12.36 10.60 16.03
N ARG A 191 12.80 11.86 16.01
CA ARG A 191 11.90 13.01 15.88
C ARG A 191 11.14 12.98 14.56
N GLU A 192 11.83 12.68 13.46
CA GLU A 192 11.19 12.54 12.14
C GLU A 192 10.14 11.42 12.15
N LEU A 193 10.47 10.24 12.68
CA LEU A 193 9.53 9.14 12.81
C LEU A 193 8.34 9.49 13.71
N LEU A 194 8.55 10.22 14.80
CA LEU A 194 7.46 10.69 15.66
C LEU A 194 6.54 11.68 14.93
N GLN A 195 7.10 12.60 14.13
CA GLN A 195 6.31 13.52 13.31
C GLN A 195 5.49 12.77 12.26
N ARG A 196 6.10 11.82 11.55
CA ARG A 196 5.39 10.91 10.63
C ARG A 196 4.28 10.16 11.35
N LYS A 197 4.53 9.64 12.55
CA LYS A 197 3.49 8.97 13.35
C LYS A 197 2.32 9.90 13.69
N LYS A 198 2.60 11.12 14.15
CA LYS A 198 1.57 12.13 14.45
C LYS A 198 0.77 12.53 13.21
N ALA A 199 1.41 12.57 12.05
CA ALA A 199 0.75 12.78 10.77
C ALA A 199 0.01 11.53 10.24
N GLY A 200 0.06 10.40 10.98
CA GLY A 200 -0.68 9.20 10.64
C GLY A 200 0.01 8.30 9.60
N TYR A 201 1.33 8.32 9.51
CA TYR A 201 2.09 7.51 8.55
C TYR A 201 2.20 6.01 8.91
N PHE A 202 1.67 5.58 10.06
CA PHE A 202 1.77 4.19 10.51
C PHE A 202 0.39 3.65 10.89
N ASP A 203 0.23 2.33 10.74
CA ASP A 203 -0.99 1.53 10.95
C ASP A 203 -2.09 2.23 11.77
N LYS A 204 -3.13 2.65 11.05
CA LYS A 204 -4.32 3.28 11.63
C LYS A 204 -5.42 2.24 11.77
N ASP A 205 -6.15 2.32 12.88
CA ASP A 205 -7.29 1.44 13.14
C ASP A 205 -8.43 1.74 12.16
N ILE A 206 -8.97 0.68 11.57
CA ILE A 206 -10.13 0.72 10.67
C ILE A 206 -11.39 0.52 11.52
N SER A 207 -12.45 1.24 11.19
CA SER A 207 -13.80 1.01 11.74
C SER A 207 -14.75 0.56 10.63
N ILE A 208 -15.66 -0.34 10.97
CA ILE A 208 -16.73 -0.83 10.09
C ILE A 208 -18.04 -0.07 10.26
N GLU A 209 -18.04 1.03 11.02
CA GLU A 209 -19.20 1.86 11.31
C GLU A 209 -19.94 2.31 10.04
N LYS A 210 -19.21 2.89 9.08
CA LYS A 210 -19.78 3.31 7.79
C LYS A 210 -20.38 2.14 7.00
N ILE A 211 -19.82 0.93 7.13
CA ILE A 211 -20.34 -0.28 6.47
C ILE A 211 -21.68 -0.69 7.09
N ALA A 212 -21.76 -0.71 8.42
CA ALA A 212 -22.99 -1.03 9.13
C ALA A 212 -24.10 0.00 8.82
N GLU A 213 -23.76 1.29 8.77
CA GLU A 213 -24.67 2.38 8.39
C GLU A 213 -25.13 2.26 6.94
N ALA A 214 -24.21 2.04 6.01
CA ALA A 214 -24.56 1.83 4.61
C ALA A 214 -25.48 0.60 4.43
N TYR A 215 -25.24 -0.48 5.17
CA TYR A 215 -26.12 -1.66 5.16
C TYR A 215 -27.51 -1.32 5.68
N LEU A 216 -27.59 -0.60 6.81
CA LEU A 216 -28.85 -0.12 7.39
C LEU A 216 -29.66 0.66 6.36
N HIS A 217 -29.07 1.71 5.79
CA HIS A 217 -29.77 2.58 4.85
C HIS A 217 -30.19 1.87 3.56
N THR A 218 -29.41 0.88 3.11
CA THR A 218 -29.67 0.20 1.83
C THR A 218 -30.65 -0.96 1.96
N ARG A 219 -30.63 -1.69 3.08
CA ARG A 219 -31.37 -2.95 3.25
C ARG A 219 -32.46 -2.88 4.32
N LEU A 220 -32.29 -2.04 5.34
CA LEU A 220 -33.16 -1.98 6.52
C LEU A 220 -33.42 -0.51 6.95
N PRO A 221 -34.02 0.34 6.09
CA PRO A 221 -34.13 1.77 6.35
C PRO A 221 -35.02 2.13 7.55
N GLN A 222 -35.81 1.19 8.06
CA GLN A 222 -36.69 1.36 9.23
C GLN A 222 -36.07 0.85 10.54
N ALA A 223 -34.88 0.24 10.50
CA ALA A 223 -34.23 -0.32 11.66
C ALA A 223 -33.43 0.74 12.43
N ASN A 224 -33.21 0.47 13.72
CA ASN A 224 -32.41 1.34 14.59
C ASN A 224 -31.04 0.71 14.86
N LYS A 225 -29.99 1.52 14.81
CA LYS A 225 -28.63 1.12 15.18
C LYS A 225 -28.41 1.35 16.68
N LYS A 226 -27.90 0.35 17.38
CA LYS A 226 -27.48 0.48 18.79
C LYS A 226 -26.09 1.12 18.90
N PRO A 227 -25.71 1.61 20.10
CA PRO A 227 -24.37 2.13 20.34
C PRO A 227 -23.30 1.09 19.97
N LYS A 228 -22.25 1.60 19.31
CA LYS A 228 -21.06 0.85 18.95
C LYS A 228 -20.36 0.29 20.20
N ILE A 229 -19.94 -0.97 20.16
CA ILE A 229 -19.12 -1.59 21.21
C ILE A 229 -17.75 -1.93 20.61
N THR A 230 -16.68 -1.43 21.22
CA THR A 230 -15.30 -1.68 20.76
C THR A 230 -14.41 -2.12 21.90
N ALA A 231 -13.52 -3.08 21.63
CA ALA A 231 -12.41 -3.38 22.52
C ALA A 231 -11.12 -3.58 21.73
N THR A 232 -10.06 -2.91 22.16
CA THR A 232 -8.73 -3.01 21.56
C THR A 232 -7.69 -3.27 22.65
N SER A 233 -7.10 -4.45 22.62
CA SER A 233 -5.95 -4.84 23.46
C SER A 233 -4.88 -5.49 22.58
N THR A 234 -3.87 -4.68 22.24
CA THR A 234 -2.72 -5.11 21.43
C THR A 234 -1.83 -6.12 22.16
N ILE A 235 -1.79 -6.09 23.49
CA ILE A 235 -0.99 -6.99 24.33
C ILE A 235 -1.48 -8.43 24.21
N ASN A 236 -2.80 -8.64 24.19
CA ASN A 236 -3.41 -9.96 24.17
C ASN A 236 -3.91 -10.38 22.77
N GLY A 237 -3.84 -9.46 21.80
CA GLY A 237 -4.38 -9.66 20.45
C GLY A 237 -5.91 -9.70 20.43
N ILE A 238 -6.57 -9.10 21.42
CA ILE A 238 -8.03 -9.01 21.48
C ILE A 238 -8.40 -7.68 20.84
N CYS A 239 -8.77 -7.71 19.56
CA CYS A 239 -9.15 -6.52 18.82
C CYS A 239 -10.46 -6.80 18.10
N TYR A 240 -11.53 -6.09 18.47
CA TYR A 240 -12.81 -6.22 17.78
C TYR A 240 -13.64 -4.96 17.85
N GLU A 241 -14.56 -4.86 16.90
CA GLU A 241 -15.60 -3.85 16.84
C GLU A 241 -16.94 -4.55 16.56
N ILE A 242 -17.97 -4.20 17.33
CA ILE A 242 -19.32 -4.73 17.21
C ILE A 242 -20.30 -3.58 16.94
N HIS A 243 -21.12 -3.78 15.92
CA HIS A 243 -22.32 -2.97 15.67
C HIS A 243 -23.54 -3.87 15.68
N GLU A 244 -24.61 -3.42 16.35
CA GLU A 244 -25.89 -4.13 16.37
C GLU A 244 -26.96 -3.26 15.73
N ILE A 245 -27.71 -3.87 14.82
CA ILE A 245 -28.87 -3.30 14.16
C ILE A 245 -30.08 -4.10 14.62
N GLU A 246 -31.10 -3.41 15.14
CA GLU A 246 -32.36 -4.01 15.55
C GLU A 246 -33.50 -3.39 14.75
N ASP A 247 -34.18 -4.22 13.96
CA ASP A 247 -35.41 -3.82 13.29
C ASP A 247 -36.60 -4.22 14.15
N SER A 248 -37.25 -3.22 14.73
CA SER A 248 -38.42 -3.42 15.59
C SER A 248 -39.66 -3.94 14.85
N CYS A 249 -39.75 -3.75 13.53
CA CYS A 249 -40.91 -4.16 12.74
C CYS A 249 -40.89 -5.67 12.43
N VAL A 250 -39.71 -6.21 12.10
CA VAL A 250 -39.51 -7.64 11.79
C VAL A 250 -38.85 -8.42 12.93
N GLN A 251 -38.60 -7.78 14.08
CA GLN A 251 -37.94 -8.37 15.25
C GLN A 251 -36.61 -9.07 14.91
N THR A 252 -35.86 -8.50 13.97
CA THR A 252 -34.56 -9.04 13.55
C THR A 252 -33.43 -8.26 14.19
N ARG A 253 -32.53 -9.00 14.85
CA ARG A 253 -31.26 -8.52 15.38
C ARG A 253 -30.13 -9.01 14.50
N ILE A 254 -29.45 -8.07 13.86
CA ILE A 254 -28.27 -8.33 13.05
C ILE A 254 -27.08 -7.73 13.76
N LYS A 255 -26.03 -8.53 13.95
CA LYS A 255 -24.75 -8.06 14.46
C LYS A 255 -23.67 -8.11 13.40
N PHE A 256 -22.83 -7.10 13.41
CA PHE A 256 -21.59 -7.02 12.66
C PHE A 256 -20.45 -7.11 13.65
N LEU A 257 -19.61 -8.13 13.49
CA LEU A 257 -18.40 -8.32 14.26
C LEU A 257 -17.20 -8.18 13.35
N TYR A 258 -16.35 -7.20 13.62
CA TYR A 258 -15.10 -7.00 12.89
C TYR A 258 -13.92 -7.58 13.67
N PHE A 259 -13.13 -8.43 13.01
CA PHE A 259 -11.78 -8.78 13.47
C PHE A 259 -10.76 -8.06 12.60
N SER A 260 -9.97 -7.18 13.23
CA SER A 260 -8.87 -6.52 12.56
C SER A 260 -7.74 -7.50 12.25
N LYS A 261 -6.82 -7.09 11.38
CA LYS A 261 -5.57 -7.82 11.07
C LYS A 261 -4.68 -8.14 12.28
N HIS A 262 -4.91 -7.52 13.43
CA HIS A 262 -4.17 -7.74 14.67
C HIS A 262 -4.81 -8.81 15.58
N THR A 263 -5.99 -9.31 15.22
CA THR A 263 -6.83 -10.15 16.07
C THR A 263 -6.30 -11.57 16.20
N SER A 264 -6.20 -12.04 17.45
CA SER A 264 -6.12 -13.46 17.79
C SER A 264 -7.54 -14.02 17.85
N GLN A 265 -7.93 -14.75 16.81
CA GLN A 265 -9.31 -15.18 16.58
C GLN A 265 -9.89 -15.98 17.74
N GLN A 266 -9.19 -17.03 18.20
CA GLN A 266 -9.65 -17.88 19.30
C GLN A 266 -9.86 -17.08 20.59
N LYS A 267 -8.82 -16.37 21.05
CA LYS A 267 -8.87 -15.58 22.29
C LYS A 267 -9.97 -14.54 22.27
N THR A 268 -10.13 -13.87 21.12
CA THR A 268 -11.16 -12.85 20.94
C THR A 268 -12.54 -13.48 21.00
N TRP A 269 -12.77 -14.58 20.30
CA TRP A 269 -14.04 -15.30 20.33
C TRP A 269 -14.41 -15.77 21.74
N ASP A 270 -13.47 -16.37 22.47
CA ASP A 270 -13.71 -16.81 23.85
C ASP A 270 -14.08 -15.61 24.74
N THR A 271 -13.36 -14.48 24.60
CA THR A 271 -13.68 -13.23 25.32
C THR A 271 -15.08 -12.70 24.99
N LEU A 272 -15.52 -12.78 23.72
CA LEU A 272 -16.86 -12.34 23.32
C LEU A 272 -17.96 -13.19 23.95
N LYS A 273 -17.73 -14.49 24.07
CA LYS A 273 -18.65 -15.42 24.73
C LYS A 273 -18.70 -15.21 26.23
N ASP A 274 -17.54 -15.10 26.87
CA ASP A 274 -17.44 -14.91 28.32
C ASP A 274 -18.14 -13.62 28.79
N ASN A 275 -18.17 -12.59 27.94
CA ASN A 275 -18.86 -11.33 28.19
C ASN A 275 -20.30 -11.27 27.64
N ALA A 276 -20.84 -12.39 27.11
CA ALA A 276 -22.18 -12.48 26.52
C ALA A 276 -22.47 -11.43 25.42
N LEU A 277 -21.45 -11.07 24.63
CA LEU A 277 -21.56 -10.08 23.56
C LEU A 277 -22.10 -10.67 22.25
N VAL A 278 -22.14 -12.00 22.13
CA VAL A 278 -22.61 -12.77 20.97
C VAL A 278 -23.54 -13.91 21.40
N GLY A 279 -24.39 -14.40 20.50
CA GLY A 279 -25.28 -15.55 20.73
C GLY A 279 -26.77 -15.22 20.95
N ASN A 280 -27.19 -13.95 20.87
CA ASN A 280 -28.60 -13.54 20.98
C ASN A 280 -29.15 -12.86 19.71
N GLU A 281 -28.38 -12.92 18.62
CA GLU A 281 -28.70 -12.35 17.32
C GLU A 281 -29.36 -13.36 16.36
N ASN A 282 -30.18 -12.87 15.43
CA ASN A 282 -30.76 -13.69 14.38
C ASN A 282 -29.76 -13.96 13.25
N LYS A 283 -28.84 -13.02 13.03
CA LYS A 283 -27.79 -13.12 12.01
C LYS A 283 -26.53 -12.43 12.50
N LEU A 284 -25.39 -13.10 12.35
CA LEU A 284 -24.07 -12.56 12.64
C LEU A 284 -23.24 -12.48 11.36
N PHE A 285 -22.87 -11.26 10.98
CA PHE A 285 -21.86 -11.01 9.97
C PHE A 285 -20.50 -10.86 10.65
N ILE A 286 -19.54 -11.69 10.28
CA ILE A 286 -18.14 -11.53 10.70
C ILE A 286 -17.35 -10.95 9.55
N LEU A 287 -16.84 -9.74 9.75
CA LEU A 287 -16.04 -9.00 8.79
C LEU A 287 -14.56 -9.11 9.16
N LEU A 288 -13.72 -9.36 8.17
CA LEU A 288 -12.30 -9.62 8.35
C LEU A 288 -11.47 -8.75 7.42
N ASP A 289 -10.29 -8.32 7.87
CA ASP A 289 -9.24 -7.99 6.92
C ASP A 289 -8.87 -9.23 6.08
N ARG A 290 -8.44 -9.00 4.84
CA ARG A 290 -7.98 -10.09 3.98
C ARG A 290 -6.67 -10.69 4.48
N PHE A 291 -5.77 -9.83 4.93
CA PHE A 291 -4.43 -10.21 5.39
C PHE A 291 -4.25 -9.85 6.86
N ASN A 292 -3.57 -10.73 7.60
CA ASN A 292 -3.16 -10.45 8.97
C ASN A 292 -1.98 -9.46 9.00
N LYS A 293 -1.59 -9.02 10.19
CA LYS A 293 -0.45 -8.10 10.38
C LYS A 293 0.89 -8.58 9.79
N ASN A 294 1.05 -9.87 9.52
CA ASN A 294 2.25 -10.46 8.91
C ASN A 294 2.08 -10.69 7.40
N GLY A 295 1.01 -10.18 6.78
CA GLY A 295 0.73 -10.36 5.35
C GLY A 295 0.14 -11.71 4.96
N GLY A 296 -0.05 -12.64 5.91
CA GLY A 296 -0.67 -13.93 5.64
C GLY A 296 -2.20 -13.81 5.48
N LEU A 297 -2.78 -14.56 4.55
CA LEU A 297 -4.23 -14.61 4.35
C LEU A 297 -4.95 -15.08 5.63
N ILE A 298 -5.99 -14.36 6.04
CA ILE A 298 -6.80 -14.74 7.20
C ILE A 298 -7.72 -15.92 6.84
N ASN A 299 -7.57 -17.05 7.54
CA ASN A 299 -8.34 -18.26 7.22
C ASN A 299 -9.81 -18.15 7.68
N LYS A 300 -10.72 -17.89 6.72
CA LYS A 300 -12.18 -17.87 6.95
C LYS A 300 -12.73 -19.20 7.47
N GLU A 301 -12.24 -20.34 6.97
CA GLU A 301 -12.74 -21.67 7.37
C GLU A 301 -12.42 -21.99 8.83
N HIS A 302 -11.24 -21.57 9.31
CA HIS A 302 -10.87 -21.71 10.71
C HIS A 302 -11.85 -20.95 11.62
N ILE A 303 -12.14 -19.69 11.28
CA ILE A 303 -13.11 -18.86 12.01
C ILE A 303 -14.52 -19.47 11.92
N ALA A 304 -14.91 -19.98 10.74
CA ALA A 304 -16.19 -20.65 10.58
C ALA A 304 -16.32 -21.85 11.53
N LYS A 305 -15.30 -22.71 11.61
CA LYS A 305 -15.27 -23.86 12.54
C LYS A 305 -15.28 -23.45 14.01
N LEU A 306 -14.70 -22.30 14.33
CA LEU A 306 -14.69 -21.76 15.69
C LEU A 306 -16.09 -21.28 16.09
N VAL A 307 -16.74 -20.49 15.23
CA VAL A 307 -17.99 -19.80 15.54
C VAL A 307 -19.23 -20.68 15.35
N LYS A 308 -19.25 -21.52 14.31
CA LYS A 308 -20.41 -22.40 14.02
C LYS A 308 -20.64 -23.50 15.07
N LYS A 309 -19.75 -23.63 16.05
CA LYS A 309 -20.01 -24.46 17.25
C LYS A 309 -21.05 -23.84 18.18
N ASP A 310 -21.14 -22.51 18.16
CA ASP A 310 -21.93 -21.72 19.09
C ASP A 310 -23.11 -21.01 18.40
N ILE A 311 -22.98 -20.67 17.11
CA ILE A 311 -23.97 -19.88 16.34
C ILE A 311 -24.16 -20.44 14.93
N ASP A 312 -25.39 -20.84 14.58
CA ASP A 312 -25.70 -21.44 13.27
C ASP A 312 -25.80 -20.40 12.13
N SER A 313 -26.42 -19.25 12.39
CA SER A 313 -26.68 -18.18 11.42
C SER A 313 -25.49 -17.21 11.29
N VAL A 314 -24.35 -17.72 10.82
CA VAL A 314 -23.12 -16.94 10.64
C VAL A 314 -22.69 -16.85 9.17
N GLU A 315 -22.37 -15.63 8.73
CA GLU A 315 -21.75 -15.37 7.44
C GLU A 315 -20.44 -14.61 7.62
N ILE A 316 -19.38 -15.08 6.95
CA ILE A 316 -18.01 -14.61 7.16
C ILE A 316 -17.46 -14.04 5.86
N TYR A 317 -17.10 -12.76 5.89
CA TYR A 317 -16.63 -12.03 4.72
C TYR A 317 -15.28 -11.37 4.97
N TYR A 318 -14.50 -11.22 3.91
CA TYR A 318 -13.49 -10.18 3.90
C TYR A 318 -14.21 -8.85 3.66
N LEU A 319 -13.70 -7.75 4.22
CA LEU A 319 -14.34 -6.43 4.10
C LEU A 319 -14.64 -6.03 2.65
N ASP A 320 -13.68 -6.25 1.76
CA ASP A 320 -13.77 -5.96 0.33
C ASP A 320 -14.81 -6.82 -0.41
N ASP A 321 -15.01 -8.07 0.01
CA ASP A 321 -16.05 -8.96 -0.51
C ASP A 321 -17.43 -8.55 0.00
N PHE A 322 -17.56 -8.27 1.30
CA PHE A 322 -18.82 -7.82 1.90
C PHE A 322 -19.36 -6.56 1.21
N ILE A 323 -18.50 -5.56 1.01
CA ILE A 323 -18.89 -4.29 0.37
C ILE A 323 -19.41 -4.54 -1.05
N GLN A 324 -18.74 -5.41 -1.83
CA GLN A 324 -19.17 -5.73 -3.19
C GLN A 324 -20.50 -6.50 -3.20
N GLU A 325 -20.61 -7.54 -2.38
CA GLU A 325 -21.73 -8.49 -2.45
C GLU A 325 -22.99 -7.98 -1.74
N GLN A 326 -22.82 -7.35 -0.57
CA GLN A 326 -23.94 -7.01 0.32
C GLN A 326 -24.40 -5.57 0.16
N LEU A 327 -23.47 -4.62 -0.04
CA LEU A 327 -23.81 -3.19 -0.19
C LEU A 327 -24.09 -2.82 -1.64
N CYS A 328 -23.23 -3.22 -2.57
CA CYS A 328 -23.36 -2.80 -3.96
C CYS A 328 -24.41 -3.63 -4.71
N GLY A 329 -24.35 -4.96 -4.59
CA GLY A 329 -25.22 -5.87 -5.33
C GLY A 329 -25.09 -5.69 -6.85
N GLU A 330 -26.21 -5.82 -7.57
CA GLU A 330 -26.28 -5.66 -9.04
C GLU A 330 -26.23 -4.20 -9.51
N LYS A 331 -26.29 -3.21 -8.60
CA LYS A 331 -26.29 -1.78 -8.95
C LYS A 331 -24.96 -1.31 -9.55
N LEU A 332 -23.90 -2.08 -9.37
CA LEU A 332 -22.56 -1.75 -9.85
C LEU A 332 -22.42 -2.19 -11.31
N GLU A 333 -22.88 -1.32 -12.21
CA GLU A 333 -22.95 -1.59 -13.64
C GLU A 333 -21.58 -1.57 -14.33
N ALA A 334 -21.18 -2.73 -14.87
CA ALA A 334 -19.86 -2.95 -15.46
C ALA A 334 -19.56 -2.06 -16.67
N SER A 335 -20.56 -1.43 -17.30
CA SER A 335 -20.37 -0.54 -18.46
C SER A 335 -19.78 0.82 -18.12
N ILE A 336 -19.92 1.29 -16.87
CA ILE A 336 -19.39 2.59 -16.42
C ILE A 336 -17.88 2.50 -16.19
N PHE A 337 -17.40 1.32 -15.81
CA PHE A 337 -16.01 1.11 -15.42
C PHE A 337 -15.11 0.84 -16.63
N HIS A 338 -13.86 1.28 -16.51
CA HIS A 338 -12.84 1.12 -17.55
C HIS A 338 -12.61 -0.36 -17.82
N LYS A 339 -12.85 -0.79 -19.07
CA LYS A 339 -12.56 -2.13 -19.57
C LYS A 339 -11.24 -2.07 -20.32
N HIS A 340 -10.26 -2.88 -19.90
CA HIS A 340 -8.94 -3.02 -20.53
C HIS A 340 -9.00 -2.86 -22.05
N SER A 341 -8.31 -1.85 -22.58
CA SER A 341 -8.35 -1.60 -24.02
C SER A 341 -7.27 -0.64 -24.53
N PHE A 342 -6.38 -0.12 -23.68
CA PHE A 342 -5.37 0.84 -24.12
C PHE A 342 -4.08 0.14 -24.57
N TYR A 343 -4.17 -0.50 -25.74
CA TYR A 343 -3.01 -1.13 -26.36
C TYR A 343 -2.20 -0.11 -27.18
N ILE A 344 -1.05 0.29 -26.64
CA ILE A 344 0.02 0.94 -27.39
C ILE A 344 1.20 -0.02 -27.47
N LYS A 345 1.48 -0.51 -28.69
CA LYS A 345 2.60 -1.42 -28.98
C LYS A 345 3.95 -0.76 -28.68
N ASN A 346 4.07 0.53 -28.98
CA ASN A 346 5.32 1.29 -28.97
C ASN A 346 5.36 2.35 -27.87
N PHE A 347 4.91 1.99 -26.67
CA PHE A 347 4.87 2.93 -25.55
C PHE A 347 6.28 3.20 -25.04
N ILE A 348 6.64 4.48 -24.92
CA ILE A 348 7.90 4.91 -24.33
C ILE A 348 7.59 5.65 -23.04
N PRO A 349 8.06 5.16 -21.88
CA PRO A 349 7.81 5.80 -20.61
C PRO A 349 8.51 7.17 -20.57
N PRO A 350 7.80 8.24 -20.13
CA PRO A 350 8.40 9.56 -19.99
C PRO A 350 9.35 9.62 -18.79
N THR A 351 10.23 10.62 -18.82
CA THR A 351 11.08 10.99 -17.67
C THR A 351 10.34 11.99 -16.78
N LEU A 352 10.76 12.09 -15.52
CA LEU A 352 10.15 12.96 -14.51
C LEU A 352 11.09 14.12 -14.16
N GLU A 353 10.53 15.27 -13.73
CA GLU A 353 11.35 16.44 -13.33
C GLU A 353 12.01 16.30 -11.96
N GLU A 354 11.31 15.78 -10.95
CA GLU A 354 11.65 16.00 -9.53
C GLU A 354 12.17 14.76 -8.79
N ILE A 355 12.28 13.59 -9.43
CA ILE A 355 12.59 12.33 -8.73
C ILE A 355 13.84 11.67 -9.34
N ASN A 356 14.96 11.75 -8.62
CA ASN A 356 16.26 11.07 -8.83
C ASN A 356 16.24 9.96 -9.87
N ASP A 357 16.46 10.25 -11.16
CA ASP A 357 16.58 9.30 -12.28
C ASP A 357 15.52 8.17 -12.37
N LYS A 358 14.41 8.24 -11.60
CA LYS A 358 13.38 7.20 -11.55
C LYS A 358 12.40 7.41 -12.70
N GLY A 359 12.09 6.34 -13.42
CA GLY A 359 11.04 6.33 -14.44
C GLY A 359 9.65 6.50 -13.84
N ALA A 360 8.70 7.01 -14.64
CA ALA A 360 7.30 7.20 -14.25
C ALA A 360 6.65 5.95 -13.65
N ASP A 361 6.87 4.79 -14.26
CA ASP A 361 6.31 3.52 -13.81
C ASP A 361 6.72 3.16 -12.37
N LEU A 362 7.94 3.48 -11.95
CA LEU A 362 8.44 3.18 -10.59
C LEU A 362 7.77 4.05 -9.56
N VAL A 363 7.70 5.34 -9.85
CA VAL A 363 7.07 6.30 -8.95
C VAL A 363 5.60 5.96 -8.74
N PHE A 364 4.89 5.60 -9.81
CA PHE A 364 3.48 5.21 -9.69
C PHE A 364 3.31 3.87 -8.98
N SER A 365 4.20 2.90 -9.22
CA SER A 365 4.18 1.61 -8.53
C SER A 365 4.49 1.75 -7.03
N GLU A 366 5.46 2.60 -6.66
CA GLU A 366 5.75 2.96 -5.27
C GLU A 366 4.54 3.66 -4.63
N TRP A 367 3.99 4.68 -5.30
CA TRP A 367 2.80 5.39 -4.85
C TRP A 367 1.63 4.45 -4.57
N LEU A 368 1.37 3.47 -5.44
CA LEU A 368 0.26 2.53 -5.26
C LEU A 368 0.37 1.74 -3.95
N ARG A 369 1.58 1.52 -3.45
CA ARG A 369 1.88 0.78 -2.21
C ARG A 369 1.89 1.64 -0.96
N LYS A 370 2.13 2.95 -1.10
CA LYS A 370 2.09 3.91 0.01
C LYS A 370 0.68 3.95 0.59
N THR A 371 0.51 3.94 1.90
CA THR A 371 -0.82 4.18 2.50
C THR A 371 -1.05 5.67 2.73
N GLU A 372 -0.01 6.49 2.70
CA GLU A 372 -0.01 7.85 3.23
C GLU A 372 -0.45 8.88 2.18
N ASN A 373 -0.23 8.54 0.90
CA ASN A 373 -0.49 9.41 -0.24
C ASN A 373 -1.65 8.82 -1.06
N PRO A 374 -2.92 9.07 -0.68
CA PRO A 374 -4.07 8.57 -1.43
C PRO A 374 -4.25 9.22 -2.79
N ILE A 375 -3.64 10.38 -3.04
CA ILE A 375 -3.80 11.15 -4.28
C ILE A 375 -2.47 11.22 -5.01
N LEU A 376 -2.46 10.85 -6.29
CA LEU A 376 -1.36 11.08 -7.23
C LEU A 376 -1.78 12.14 -8.23
N VAL A 377 -0.99 13.19 -8.34
CA VAL A 377 -1.20 14.27 -9.29
C VAL A 377 -0.10 14.23 -10.33
N ILE A 378 -0.49 14.09 -11.58
CA ILE A 378 0.42 14.10 -12.72
C ILE A 378 0.21 15.40 -13.48
N LYS A 379 1.23 16.26 -13.42
CA LYS A 379 1.26 17.54 -14.12
C LYS A 379 2.21 17.54 -15.31
N GLY A 380 2.05 18.54 -16.16
CA GLY A 380 2.84 18.76 -17.36
C GLY A 380 2.07 19.59 -18.39
N THR A 381 2.78 20.04 -19.42
CA THR A 381 2.22 20.86 -20.49
C THR A 381 1.17 20.11 -21.33
N GLY A 382 0.43 20.84 -22.17
CA GLY A 382 -0.51 20.24 -23.12
C GLY A 382 0.22 19.35 -24.12
N GLY A 383 -0.33 18.16 -24.42
CA GLY A 383 0.26 17.23 -25.38
C GLY A 383 1.44 16.38 -24.85
N ILE A 384 1.87 16.57 -23.60
CA ILE A 384 3.02 15.84 -23.02
C ILE A 384 2.79 14.33 -22.79
N GLY A 385 1.54 13.87 -22.91
CA GLY A 385 1.18 12.45 -22.78
C GLY A 385 0.63 12.00 -21.42
N LYS A 386 0.16 12.92 -20.55
CA LYS A 386 -0.43 12.60 -19.23
C LYS A 386 -1.48 11.48 -19.28
N THR A 387 -2.52 11.66 -20.10
CA THR A 387 -3.59 10.67 -20.32
C THR A 387 -3.04 9.31 -20.75
N THR A 388 -2.11 9.31 -21.71
CA THR A 388 -1.48 8.09 -22.26
C THR A 388 -0.76 7.30 -21.18
N VAL A 389 0.01 8.00 -20.35
CA VAL A 389 0.79 7.42 -19.26
C VAL A 389 -0.12 6.82 -18.19
N VAL A 390 -1.18 7.54 -17.80
CA VAL A 390 -2.14 7.03 -16.81
C VAL A 390 -2.90 5.81 -17.33
N LYS A 391 -3.40 5.85 -18.57
CA LYS A 391 -4.09 4.69 -19.16
C LYS A 391 -3.18 3.47 -19.20
N LYS A 392 -1.91 3.65 -19.58
CA LYS A 392 -0.94 2.54 -19.58
C LYS A 392 -0.69 1.99 -18.19
N PHE A 393 -0.57 2.85 -17.19
CA PHE A 393 -0.39 2.44 -15.79
C PHE A 393 -1.62 1.70 -15.24
N VAL A 394 -2.82 2.20 -15.51
CA VAL A 394 -4.10 1.56 -15.11
C VAL A 394 -4.25 0.18 -15.74
N ASP A 395 -4.03 0.06 -17.05
CA ASP A 395 -4.11 -1.23 -17.74
C ASP A 395 -3.10 -2.23 -17.14
N LYS A 396 -1.88 -1.76 -16.81
CA LYS A 396 -0.85 -2.56 -16.12
C LYS A 396 -1.32 -3.04 -14.75
N ILE A 397 -1.99 -2.20 -13.95
CA ILE A 397 -2.55 -2.59 -12.64
C ILE A 397 -3.60 -3.69 -12.84
N LEU A 398 -4.49 -3.51 -13.81
CA LEU A 398 -5.58 -4.43 -14.04
C LEU A 398 -5.12 -5.76 -14.67
N GLU A 399 -4.02 -5.75 -15.44
CA GLU A 399 -3.38 -6.96 -15.99
C GLU A 399 -2.56 -7.74 -14.94
N ASP A 400 -2.09 -7.06 -13.89
CA ASP A 400 -1.21 -7.66 -12.88
C ASP A 400 -1.97 -8.67 -12.02
N LYS A 401 -1.82 -9.96 -12.36
CA LYS A 401 -2.40 -11.07 -11.59
C LYS A 401 -1.71 -11.29 -10.24
N THR A 402 -0.56 -10.66 -10.00
CA THR A 402 0.35 -10.94 -8.87
C THR A 402 0.25 -9.95 -7.72
N THR A 403 -0.54 -8.88 -7.82
CA THR A 403 -0.73 -7.93 -6.71
C THR A 403 -1.85 -8.38 -5.77
N ASP A 404 -1.55 -8.37 -4.46
CA ASP A 404 -2.52 -8.64 -3.38
C ASP A 404 -3.61 -7.56 -3.27
N ALA A 405 -3.33 -6.35 -3.79
CA ALA A 405 -4.30 -5.26 -3.97
C ALA A 405 -4.91 -5.34 -5.36
N LYS A 406 -5.99 -6.10 -5.52
CA LYS A 406 -6.80 -6.08 -6.75
C LYS A 406 -7.92 -5.07 -6.59
N TYR A 407 -7.78 -3.93 -7.23
CA TYR A 407 -8.96 -3.09 -7.50
C TYR A 407 -9.95 -3.94 -8.26
N LYS A 408 -11.18 -4.03 -7.76
CA LYS A 408 -12.26 -4.75 -8.43
C LYS A 408 -12.75 -3.93 -9.63
N HIS A 409 -12.66 -2.60 -9.52
CA HIS A 409 -13.17 -1.66 -10.51
C HIS A 409 -12.20 -0.48 -10.70
N VAL A 410 -12.20 0.10 -11.90
CA VAL A 410 -11.54 1.37 -12.19
C VAL A 410 -12.55 2.32 -12.81
N LEU A 411 -12.75 3.48 -12.19
CA LEU A 411 -13.54 4.57 -12.75
C LEU A 411 -12.59 5.54 -13.43
N PHE A 412 -12.59 5.55 -14.77
CA PHE A 412 -11.81 6.50 -15.56
C PHE A 412 -12.73 7.61 -16.07
N VAL A 413 -12.54 8.82 -15.54
CA VAL A 413 -13.33 10.01 -15.88
C VAL A 413 -12.49 10.94 -16.73
N SER A 414 -12.87 11.09 -18.00
CA SER A 414 -12.35 12.14 -18.87
C SER A 414 -13.15 13.41 -18.63
N SER A 415 -12.51 14.43 -18.07
CA SER A 415 -13.17 15.72 -17.79
C SER A 415 -13.76 16.33 -19.06
N HIS A 416 -13.06 16.19 -20.19
CA HIS A 416 -13.51 16.61 -21.51
C HIS A 416 -14.86 15.99 -21.88
N ASP A 417 -15.08 14.72 -21.54
CA ASP A 417 -16.28 14.00 -21.95
C ASP A 417 -17.50 14.38 -21.12
N ILE A 418 -17.31 14.87 -19.90
CA ILE A 418 -18.41 15.17 -18.97
C ILE A 418 -18.60 16.68 -18.73
N ILE A 419 -17.77 17.54 -19.31
CA ILE A 419 -17.80 18.97 -18.99
C ILE A 419 -19.12 19.63 -19.36
N SER A 420 -19.73 19.23 -20.48
CA SER A 420 -21.05 19.72 -20.89
C SER A 420 -22.13 19.32 -19.88
N ASP A 421 -22.06 18.10 -19.36
CA ASP A 421 -23.01 17.56 -18.39
C ASP A 421 -22.84 18.23 -17.03
N ILE A 422 -21.58 18.51 -16.63
CA ILE A 422 -21.24 19.33 -15.46
C ILE A 422 -21.85 20.73 -15.61
N LEU A 423 -21.65 21.39 -16.75
CA LEU A 423 -22.11 22.76 -16.98
C LEU A 423 -23.63 22.88 -17.00
N ALA A 424 -24.33 21.83 -17.44
CA ALA A 424 -25.79 21.76 -17.43
C ALA A 424 -26.38 21.64 -16.01
N ARG A 425 -25.60 21.22 -15.01
CA ARG A 425 -26.03 21.16 -13.61
C ARG A 425 -25.93 22.55 -12.95
N THR A 426 -26.93 22.88 -12.15
CA THR A 426 -26.94 24.08 -11.30
C THR A 426 -26.10 23.93 -10.04
N GLU A 427 -25.88 22.69 -9.60
CA GLU A 427 -25.15 22.37 -8.38
C GLU A 427 -23.63 22.42 -8.59
N ASN A 428 -22.91 22.81 -7.54
CA ASN A 428 -21.44 22.81 -7.54
C ASN A 428 -20.90 21.39 -7.46
N VAL A 429 -19.83 21.12 -8.20
CA VAL A 429 -19.01 19.91 -8.05
C VAL A 429 -18.12 20.09 -6.82
N LYS A 430 -18.34 19.28 -5.79
CA LYS A 430 -17.70 19.39 -4.47
C LYS A 430 -16.81 18.20 -4.14
N ASN A 431 -17.10 17.03 -4.69
CA ASN A 431 -16.43 15.78 -4.31
C ASN A 431 -16.38 14.79 -5.50
N VAL A 432 -15.67 13.67 -5.32
CA VAL A 432 -15.45 12.68 -6.38
C VAL A 432 -16.73 11.94 -6.78
N PHE A 433 -17.68 11.76 -5.85
CA PHE A 433 -18.96 11.11 -6.16
C PHE A 433 -19.76 11.92 -7.19
N ASP A 434 -19.66 13.24 -7.17
CA ASP A 434 -20.39 14.09 -8.14
C ASP A 434 -19.97 13.76 -9.59
N PHE A 435 -18.69 13.42 -9.83
CA PHE A 435 -18.20 12.97 -11.13
C PHE A 435 -18.78 11.61 -11.54
N TYR A 436 -18.87 10.68 -10.58
CA TYR A 436 -19.48 9.37 -10.81
C TYR A 436 -20.98 9.49 -11.12
N ASP A 437 -21.70 10.32 -10.36
CA ASP A 437 -23.14 10.52 -10.52
C ASP A 437 -23.47 11.14 -11.90
N ILE A 438 -22.64 12.07 -12.38
CA ILE A 438 -22.75 12.61 -13.75
C ILE A 438 -22.57 11.50 -14.79
N LEU A 439 -21.56 10.64 -14.63
CA LEU A 439 -21.35 9.52 -15.55
C LEU A 439 -22.50 8.51 -15.52
N ALA A 440 -22.98 8.14 -14.33
CA ALA A 440 -24.12 7.24 -14.18
C ALA A 440 -25.36 7.79 -14.88
N SER A 441 -25.63 9.08 -14.69
CA SER A 441 -26.72 9.80 -15.38
C SER A 441 -26.54 9.78 -16.90
N LYS A 442 -25.33 10.09 -17.40
CA LYS A 442 -25.01 10.09 -18.83
C LYS A 442 -25.25 8.73 -19.49
N TYR A 443 -24.97 7.64 -18.78
CA TYR A 443 -25.19 6.28 -19.26
C TYR A 443 -26.59 5.73 -18.94
N ASN A 444 -27.50 6.55 -18.39
CA ASN A 444 -28.84 6.14 -17.94
C ASN A 444 -28.81 4.91 -17.01
N LYS A 445 -27.89 4.92 -16.04
CA LYS A 445 -27.72 3.83 -15.07
C LYS A 445 -28.12 4.28 -13.67
N GLU A 446 -28.64 3.34 -12.87
CA GLU A 446 -28.91 3.58 -11.46
C GLU A 446 -27.57 3.80 -10.72
N ALA A 447 -27.43 4.96 -10.09
CA ALA A 447 -26.25 5.28 -9.30
C ALA A 447 -26.32 4.60 -7.92
N ILE A 448 -25.19 4.10 -7.43
CA ILE A 448 -25.06 3.78 -6.01
C ILE A 448 -25.11 5.06 -5.17
N SER A 449 -25.45 4.95 -3.88
CA SER A 449 -25.42 6.11 -3.00
C SER A 449 -23.99 6.63 -2.80
N LYS A 450 -23.89 7.91 -2.41
CA LYS A 450 -22.62 8.56 -2.07
C LYS A 450 -21.84 7.77 -1.01
N ASP A 451 -22.50 7.30 0.04
CA ASP A 451 -21.85 6.56 1.12
C ASP A 451 -21.22 5.25 0.62
N ILE A 452 -21.94 4.50 -0.23
CA ILE A 452 -21.42 3.27 -0.83
C ILE A 452 -20.23 3.57 -1.75
N PHE A 453 -20.31 4.65 -2.55
CA PHE A 453 -19.22 5.09 -3.40
C PHE A 453 -17.96 5.45 -2.59
N GLU A 454 -18.12 6.25 -1.54
CA GLU A 454 -17.01 6.65 -0.66
C GLU A 454 -16.41 5.42 0.05
N ILE A 455 -17.21 4.43 0.44
CA ILE A 455 -16.73 3.16 0.99
C ILE A 455 -15.93 2.34 -0.03
N LEU A 456 -16.37 2.27 -1.29
CA LEU A 456 -15.66 1.56 -2.37
C LEU A 456 -14.31 2.19 -2.72
N VAL A 457 -14.27 3.52 -2.75
CA VAL A 457 -13.02 4.27 -2.95
C VAL A 457 -12.14 4.13 -1.70
N GLY A 458 -12.75 4.22 -0.51
CA GLY A 458 -12.09 4.10 0.78
C GLY A 458 -11.35 2.78 0.96
N ASN A 459 -12.05 1.66 0.73
CA ASN A 459 -11.57 0.31 1.01
C ASN A 459 -10.62 -0.27 -0.06
N GLY A 460 -10.41 0.45 -1.17
CA GLY A 460 -9.55 0.02 -2.28
C GLY A 460 -10.22 -0.93 -3.28
N ASN A 461 -11.56 -1.08 -3.27
CA ASN A 461 -12.27 -1.80 -4.33
C ASN A 461 -12.33 -0.99 -5.63
N LEU A 462 -12.31 0.34 -5.54
CA LEU A 462 -12.42 1.26 -6.67
C LEU A 462 -11.20 2.20 -6.75
N LEU A 463 -10.47 2.12 -7.87
CA LEU A 463 -9.49 3.14 -8.25
C LEU A 463 -10.20 4.21 -9.08
N VAL A 464 -10.01 5.49 -8.73
CA VAL A 464 -10.57 6.61 -9.50
C VAL A 464 -9.47 7.34 -10.25
N VAL A 465 -9.73 7.63 -11.53
CA VAL A 465 -8.88 8.46 -12.37
C VAL A 465 -9.69 9.64 -12.87
N LEU A 466 -9.22 10.86 -12.57
CA LEU A 466 -9.78 12.11 -13.07
C LEU A 466 -8.78 12.73 -14.06
N ASP A 467 -9.03 12.51 -15.34
CA ASP A 467 -8.18 12.99 -16.42
C ASP A 467 -8.64 14.39 -16.86
N GLY A 468 -7.72 15.36 -16.88
CA GLY A 468 -7.97 16.72 -17.35
C GLY A 468 -8.69 17.61 -16.34
N LEU A 469 -8.38 17.53 -15.04
CA LEU A 469 -9.04 18.35 -14.02
C LEU A 469 -8.90 19.86 -14.28
N ASP A 470 -7.86 20.29 -15.00
CA ASP A 470 -7.68 21.66 -15.46
C ASP A 470 -8.89 22.17 -16.26
N GLU A 471 -9.55 21.31 -17.04
CA GLU A 471 -10.73 21.69 -17.81
C GLU A 471 -11.93 21.98 -16.90
N VAL A 472 -12.09 21.22 -15.82
CA VAL A 472 -13.13 21.46 -14.81
C VAL A 472 -12.86 22.78 -14.08
N ILE A 473 -11.62 22.99 -13.63
CA ILE A 473 -11.20 24.21 -12.93
C ILE A 473 -11.44 25.44 -13.83
N ALA A 474 -11.05 25.36 -15.10
CA ALA A 474 -11.19 26.47 -16.05
C ALA A 474 -12.65 26.81 -16.36
N ASN A 475 -13.51 25.81 -16.56
CA ASN A 475 -14.90 26.03 -16.97
C ASN A 475 -15.86 26.32 -15.80
N LEU A 476 -15.59 25.76 -14.61
CA LEU A 476 -16.43 26.00 -13.43
C LEU A 476 -16.03 27.26 -12.66
N GLY A 477 -14.77 27.69 -12.75
CA GLY A 477 -14.26 28.84 -11.99
C GLY A 477 -14.64 28.72 -10.51
N ASN A 478 -15.33 29.74 -9.98
CA ASN A 478 -15.74 29.80 -8.57
C ASN A 478 -16.73 28.68 -8.14
N ARG A 479 -17.36 27.98 -9.08
CA ARG A 479 -18.23 26.83 -8.79
C ARG A 479 -17.46 25.56 -8.41
N PHE A 480 -16.14 25.56 -8.58
CA PHE A 480 -15.27 24.46 -8.20
C PHE A 480 -14.19 24.95 -7.24
N ASN A 481 -14.15 24.37 -6.05
CA ASN A 481 -13.12 24.65 -5.06
C ASN A 481 -12.19 23.44 -4.92
N THR A 482 -10.99 23.54 -5.51
CA THR A 482 -9.99 22.46 -5.53
C THR A 482 -9.58 22.04 -4.12
N GLU A 483 -9.46 22.98 -3.18
CA GLU A 483 -9.06 22.65 -1.82
C GLU A 483 -10.13 21.83 -1.10
N LEU A 484 -11.39 22.29 -1.13
CA LEU A 484 -12.51 21.55 -0.53
C LEU A 484 -12.69 20.19 -1.19
N PHE A 485 -12.53 20.13 -2.51
CA PHE A 485 -12.58 18.88 -3.27
C PHE A 485 -11.53 17.87 -2.78
N LEU A 486 -10.27 18.29 -2.68
CA LEU A 486 -9.19 17.42 -2.20
C LEU A 486 -9.36 17.04 -0.72
N SER A 487 -9.77 17.98 0.13
CA SER A 487 -10.06 17.68 1.55
C SER A 487 -11.18 16.65 1.68
N SER A 488 -12.22 16.72 0.84
CA SER A 488 -13.31 15.74 0.85
C SER A 488 -12.83 14.31 0.55
N ILE A 489 -11.82 14.14 -0.33
CA ILE A 489 -11.23 12.81 -0.59
C ILE A 489 -10.57 12.25 0.66
N ILE A 490 -9.85 13.12 1.39
CA ILE A 490 -9.14 12.72 2.61
C ILE A 490 -10.15 12.39 3.73
N GLU A 491 -11.09 13.29 3.97
CA GLU A 491 -12.05 13.21 5.08
C GLU A 491 -13.06 12.08 4.88
N ASN A 492 -13.62 11.96 3.67
CA ASN A 492 -14.74 11.06 3.44
C ASN A 492 -14.30 9.65 3.00
N CYS A 493 -13.33 9.57 2.09
CA CYS A 493 -12.88 8.30 1.53
C CYS A 493 -11.71 7.72 2.33
N TYR A 494 -10.60 8.46 2.40
CA TYR A 494 -9.32 7.94 2.89
C TYR A 494 -9.33 7.59 4.38
N ASN A 495 -9.84 8.48 5.24
CA ASN A 495 -9.78 8.32 6.69
C ASN A 495 -10.58 7.12 7.24
N THR A 496 -11.42 6.49 6.43
CA THR A 496 -12.22 5.33 6.87
C THR A 496 -11.42 4.02 6.83
N PHE A 497 -10.69 3.78 5.75
CA PHE A 497 -10.03 2.48 5.50
C PHE A 497 -8.56 2.57 5.07
N TYR A 498 -8.05 3.77 4.77
CA TYR A 498 -6.66 4.05 4.41
C TYR A 498 -6.14 3.31 3.16
N LYS A 499 -7.05 2.87 2.28
CA LYS A 499 -6.75 2.18 1.02
C LYS A 499 -7.13 2.99 -0.23
N THR A 500 -7.54 4.25 -0.05
CA THR A 500 -7.92 5.14 -1.14
C THR A 500 -6.76 5.40 -2.09
N LYS A 501 -7.06 5.28 -3.39
CA LYS A 501 -6.19 5.71 -4.48
C LYS A 501 -6.97 6.47 -5.53
N ILE A 502 -6.51 7.69 -5.82
CA ILE A 502 -7.07 8.57 -6.84
C ILE A 502 -5.92 9.16 -7.66
N ILE A 503 -6.03 9.09 -8.98
CA ILE A 503 -5.10 9.71 -9.92
C ILE A 503 -5.78 10.94 -10.52
N ILE A 504 -5.08 12.07 -10.53
CA ILE A 504 -5.54 13.32 -11.12
C ILE A 504 -4.51 13.75 -12.16
N THR A 505 -4.95 14.06 -13.38
CA THR A 505 -4.09 14.74 -14.36
C THR A 505 -4.49 16.21 -14.48
N CYS A 506 -3.51 17.09 -14.61
CA CYS A 506 -3.73 18.54 -14.69
C CYS A 506 -2.58 19.22 -15.47
N ARG A 507 -2.80 20.43 -15.97
CA ARG A 507 -1.71 21.28 -16.49
C ARG A 507 -0.98 22.01 -15.37
N ASP A 508 0.31 22.26 -15.56
CA ASP A 508 1.18 22.89 -14.56
C ASP A 508 0.62 24.20 -14.03
N TYR A 509 0.20 25.09 -14.95
CA TYR A 509 -0.34 26.40 -14.62
C TYR A 509 -1.53 26.32 -13.65
N PHE A 510 -2.49 25.43 -13.91
CA PHE A 510 -3.69 25.31 -13.08
C PHE A 510 -3.39 24.75 -11.70
N TRP A 511 -2.49 23.76 -11.61
CA TRP A 511 -2.13 23.15 -10.34
C TRP A 511 -1.26 24.07 -9.47
N ASP A 512 -0.25 24.70 -10.07
CA ASP A 512 0.70 25.54 -9.35
C ASP A 512 0.05 26.80 -8.76
N MET A 513 -1.00 27.32 -9.40
CA MET A 513 -1.81 28.42 -8.86
C MET A 513 -2.54 28.08 -7.54
N GLN A 514 -2.78 26.80 -7.25
CA GLN A 514 -3.56 26.40 -6.08
C GLN A 514 -2.75 26.45 -4.77
N GLN A 515 -1.43 26.67 -4.81
CA GLN A 515 -0.52 26.65 -3.65
C GLN A 515 -0.57 25.35 -2.80
N LEU A 516 -1.10 24.26 -3.36
CA LEU A 516 -1.30 22.98 -2.66
C LEU A 516 -0.03 22.13 -2.51
N LYS A 517 1.13 22.64 -2.96
CA LYS A 517 2.42 21.91 -3.05
C LYS A 517 2.95 21.35 -1.71
N LYS A 518 2.33 21.67 -0.56
CA LYS A 518 2.80 21.29 0.78
C LYS A 518 1.92 20.26 1.52
N LYS A 519 0.84 19.74 0.90
CA LYS A 519 0.01 18.72 1.57
C LYS A 519 0.70 17.35 1.53
N THR A 520 0.93 16.75 2.70
CA THR A 520 1.64 15.47 2.85
C THR A 520 0.95 14.28 2.19
N ASN A 521 -0.35 14.38 1.90
CA ASN A 521 -1.18 13.28 1.41
C ASN A 521 -1.30 13.25 -0.13
N ILE A 522 -0.52 14.08 -0.82
CA ILE A 522 -0.53 14.19 -2.28
C ILE A 522 0.88 13.89 -2.81
N GLU A 523 0.97 12.87 -3.66
CA GLU A 523 2.17 12.64 -4.47
C GLU A 523 2.08 13.51 -5.72
N LEU A 524 3.02 14.42 -5.94
CA LEU A 524 3.07 15.26 -7.12
C LEU A 524 4.17 14.79 -8.06
N VAL A 525 3.84 14.62 -9.34
CA VAL A 525 4.77 14.18 -10.38
C VAL A 525 4.64 15.10 -11.60
N SER A 526 5.78 15.57 -12.11
CA SER A 526 5.85 16.41 -13.32
C SER A 526 6.48 15.62 -14.47
N LEU A 527 5.78 15.52 -15.60
CA LEU A 527 6.28 14.83 -16.79
C LEU A 527 7.18 15.75 -17.62
N LYS A 528 8.34 15.23 -18.06
CA LYS A 528 9.23 15.88 -19.01
C LYS A 528 8.87 15.54 -20.45
N ALA A 529 9.26 16.43 -21.36
CA ALA A 529 9.29 16.13 -22.78
C ALA A 529 10.31 15.03 -23.07
N PHE A 530 10.08 14.28 -24.15
CA PHE A 530 11.02 13.25 -24.57
C PHE A 530 12.39 13.85 -24.86
N ASP A 531 13.43 13.24 -24.30
CA ASP A 531 14.80 13.51 -24.69
C ASP A 531 15.10 12.94 -26.08
N LYS A 532 16.31 13.24 -26.58
CA LYS A 532 16.75 12.78 -27.89
C LYS A 532 16.71 11.25 -28.04
N GLU A 533 17.06 10.51 -27.00
CA GLU A 533 17.07 9.04 -27.05
C GLU A 533 15.65 8.48 -27.10
N GLN A 534 14.74 9.02 -26.31
CA GLN A 534 13.33 8.67 -26.30
C GLN A 534 12.68 8.99 -27.65
N VAL A 535 13.00 10.12 -28.28
CA VAL A 535 12.53 10.45 -29.62
C VAL A 535 13.04 9.44 -30.66
N VAL A 536 14.33 9.09 -30.62
CA VAL A 536 14.89 8.08 -31.54
C VAL A 536 14.20 6.73 -31.36
N LYS A 537 14.02 6.28 -30.11
CA LYS A 537 13.28 5.05 -29.80
C LYS A 537 11.84 5.12 -30.31
N TYR A 538 11.18 6.27 -30.18
CA TYR A 538 9.79 6.45 -30.61
C TYR A 538 9.67 6.31 -32.12
N ILE A 539 10.55 7.00 -32.86
CA ILE A 539 10.57 6.96 -34.32
C ILE A 539 10.87 5.54 -34.80
N GLN A 540 11.87 4.87 -34.22
CA GLN A 540 12.21 3.49 -34.56
C GLN A 540 11.05 2.53 -34.30
N ALA A 541 10.44 2.60 -33.11
CA ALA A 541 9.35 1.69 -32.78
C ALA A 541 8.10 1.91 -33.66
N THR A 542 7.84 3.17 -34.05
CA THR A 542 6.62 3.56 -34.78
C THR A 542 6.72 3.38 -36.29
N PHE A 543 7.91 3.61 -36.87
CA PHE A 543 8.09 3.69 -38.32
C PHE A 543 9.07 2.67 -38.91
N ALA A 544 9.79 1.89 -38.08
CA ALA A 544 10.56 0.72 -38.54
C ALA A 544 9.72 -0.55 -38.41
#